data_AF-A0A525C7F4-F1
#
_entry.id   AF-A0A525C7F4-F1
#
_cell.length_a   1.000
_cell.length_b   1.000
_cell.length_c   1.000
_cell.angle_alpha   90.00
_cell.angle_beta   90.00
_cell.angle_gamma   90.00
#
_symmetry.space_group_name_H-M   'P 1'
#
loop_
_entity.id
_entity.type
_entity.pdbx_description
1 polymer ?
#
loop_
_entity_poly.entity_id
_entity_poly.type
_entity_poly.pdbx_seq_one_letter_code
_entity_poly.pdbx_strand_id
1 'polypeptide(L)'
;MSKQQTSVIVKIGGRPAEDPACMGQLAAEIGALQETGINIAVVHGGGARLTAFCQKLGITARFTDGIRATGPDDMLAADQILAGEINTALVRLFASRQIPAVGLTGCDAGLCTARPLLEHTGTAGTTDTRILHLLWQAQLVPIIASVSQDAQGQAMNINADELARGLAIGLQASALVYISD
;
A
#
# COMPACT_ATOMS: atom_id res chain seq x y z
N MET A 1 31.88 -8.20 0.30
CA MET A 1 30.52 -8.62 0.68
C MET A 1 29.72 -7.36 0.95
N SER A 2 28.78 -6.98 0.08
CA SER A 2 27.94 -5.80 0.34
C SER A 2 27.08 -6.08 1.58
N LYS A 3 27.06 -5.17 2.55
CA LYS A 3 26.11 -5.25 3.66
C LYS A 3 24.71 -5.41 3.08
N GLN A 4 23.99 -6.44 3.49
CA GLN A 4 22.59 -6.61 3.15
C GLN A 4 21.84 -5.41 3.77
N GLN A 5 21.27 -4.57 2.92
CA GLN A 5 20.60 -3.34 3.34
C GLN A 5 19.31 -3.71 4.08
N THR A 6 19.15 -3.25 5.32
CA THR A 6 17.96 -3.58 6.14
C THR A 6 16.72 -2.94 5.53
N SER A 7 15.74 -3.76 5.15
CA SER A 7 14.48 -3.28 4.60
C SER A 7 13.29 -3.66 5.49
N VAL A 8 12.34 -2.74 5.61
CA VAL A 8 11.14 -2.89 6.44
C VAL A 8 9.91 -2.51 5.64
N ILE A 9 8.88 -3.35 5.68
CA ILE A 9 7.55 -2.99 5.20
C ILE A 9 6.70 -2.56 6.40
N VAL A 10 6.08 -1.39 6.31
CA VAL A 10 5.14 -0.89 7.33
C VAL A 10 3.75 -0.88 6.72
N LYS A 11 2.85 -1.74 7.20
CA LYS A 11 1.44 -1.67 6.85
C LYS A 11 0.72 -0.72 7.80
N ILE A 12 0.02 0.26 7.26
CA ILE A 12 -0.88 1.15 8.02
C ILE A 12 -2.36 0.79 7.74
N GLY A 13 -3.15 0.70 8.80
CA GLY A 13 -4.58 0.46 8.73
C GLY A 13 -5.29 0.79 10.04
N GLY A 14 -6.60 0.53 10.07
CA GLY A 14 -7.43 0.76 11.24
C GLY A 14 -7.50 2.23 11.67
N ARG A 15 -7.90 2.45 12.92
CA ARG A 15 -8.04 3.79 13.52
C ARG A 15 -6.77 4.64 13.47
N PRO A 16 -5.55 4.10 13.70
CA PRO A 16 -4.32 4.90 13.60
C PRO A 16 -4.12 5.55 12.22
N ALA A 17 -4.55 4.89 11.14
CA ALA A 17 -4.44 5.44 9.78
C ALA A 17 -5.38 6.63 9.53
N GLU A 18 -6.39 6.83 10.38
CA GLU A 18 -7.35 7.94 10.31
C GLU A 18 -6.99 9.11 11.24
N ASP A 19 -6.03 8.93 12.15
CA ASP A 19 -5.55 9.96 13.07
C ASP A 19 -4.37 10.75 12.45
N PRO A 20 -4.56 12.05 12.11
CA PRO A 20 -3.51 12.87 11.54
C PRO A 20 -2.28 13.06 12.45
N ALA A 21 -2.46 13.05 13.77
CA ALA A 21 -1.36 13.17 14.71
C ALA A 21 -0.51 11.90 14.73
N CYS A 22 -1.16 10.73 14.81
CA CYS A 22 -0.50 9.44 14.74
C CYS A 22 0.26 9.25 13.41
N MET A 23 -0.42 9.49 12.29
CA MET A 23 0.20 9.41 10.96
C MET A 23 1.34 10.41 10.79
N GLY A 24 1.21 11.58 11.41
CA GLY A 24 2.23 12.59 11.43
C GLY A 24 3.49 12.20 12.19
N GLN A 25 3.34 11.56 13.34
CA GLN A 25 4.46 11.01 14.10
C GLN A 25 5.12 9.86 13.34
N LEU A 26 4.32 8.94 12.79
CA LEU A 26 4.82 7.81 12.00
C LEU A 26 5.66 8.27 10.81
N ALA A 27 5.21 9.28 10.07
CA ALA A 27 5.96 9.83 8.94
C ALA A 27 7.34 10.37 9.40
N ALA A 28 7.40 11.09 10.53
CA ALA A 28 8.65 11.61 11.07
C ALA A 28 9.61 10.48 11.51
N GLU A 29 9.08 9.44 12.17
CA GLU A 29 9.87 8.27 12.58
C GLU A 29 10.43 7.51 11.37
N ILE A 30 9.63 7.33 10.31
CA ILE A 30 10.09 6.69 9.07
C ILE A 30 11.21 7.49 8.43
N GLY A 31 11.08 8.83 8.35
CA GLY A 31 12.14 9.70 7.82
C GLY A 31 13.46 9.55 8.59
N ALA A 32 13.38 9.62 9.92
CA ALA A 32 14.55 9.48 10.79
C ALA A 32 15.24 8.10 10.63
N LEU A 33 14.45 7.02 10.52
CA LEU A 33 15.01 5.68 10.29
C LEU A 33 15.68 5.56 8.92
N GLN A 34 15.14 6.21 7.89
CA GLN A 34 15.73 6.20 6.55
C GLN A 34 17.11 6.88 6.51
N GLU A 35 17.31 7.95 7.29
CA GLU A 35 18.61 8.61 7.44
C GLU A 35 19.67 7.69 8.06
N THR A 36 19.27 6.70 8.85
CA THR A 36 20.18 5.67 9.40
C THR A 36 20.55 4.57 8.41
N GLY A 37 19.97 4.60 7.20
CA GLY A 37 20.19 3.61 6.14
C GLY A 37 19.20 2.45 6.13
N ILE A 38 18.09 2.55 6.89
CA ILE A 38 17.01 1.56 6.86
C ILE A 38 16.05 1.89 5.71
N ASN A 39 15.86 0.95 4.81
CA ASN A 39 14.97 1.10 3.66
C ASN A 39 13.54 0.77 4.06
N ILE A 40 12.66 1.79 4.13
CA ILE A 40 11.27 1.60 4.55
C ILE A 40 10.33 1.83 3.37
N ALA A 41 9.35 0.94 3.19
CA ALA A 41 8.21 1.16 2.31
C ALA A 41 6.91 1.01 3.11
N VAL A 42 5.94 1.87 2.81
CA VAL A 42 4.64 1.93 3.50
C VAL A 42 3.58 1.31 2.62
N VAL A 43 2.80 0.38 3.14
CA VAL A 43 1.62 -0.20 2.46
C VAL A 43 0.37 0.26 3.18
N HIS A 44 -0.65 0.69 2.45
CA HIS A 44 -1.90 1.11 3.06
C HIS A 44 -3.12 0.51 2.39
N GLY A 45 -4.16 0.31 3.20
CA GLY A 45 -5.52 0.07 2.74
C GLY A 45 -6.37 1.33 2.83
N GLY A 46 -7.67 1.13 3.01
CA GLY A 46 -8.62 2.24 3.15
C GLY A 46 -10.07 1.79 3.23
N GLY A 47 -10.33 0.62 3.84
CA GLY A 47 -11.62 -0.06 3.78
C GLY A 47 -12.79 0.81 4.23
N ALA A 48 -12.64 1.57 5.33
CA ALA A 48 -13.69 2.46 5.83
C ALA A 48 -14.00 3.60 4.85
N ARG A 49 -12.97 4.30 4.35
CA ARG A 49 -13.12 5.38 3.34
C ARG A 49 -13.70 4.87 2.02
N LEU A 50 -13.22 3.72 1.53
CA LEU A 50 -13.77 3.09 0.33
C LEU A 50 -15.25 2.74 0.53
N THR A 51 -15.61 2.16 1.68
CA THR A 51 -17.01 1.85 2.00
C THR A 51 -17.88 3.09 2.02
N ALA A 52 -17.44 4.16 2.68
CA ALA A 52 -18.16 5.42 2.72
C ALA A 52 -18.32 6.05 1.33
N PHE A 53 -17.32 5.93 0.46
CA PHE A 53 -17.41 6.41 -0.91
C PHE A 53 -18.37 5.58 -1.78
N CYS A 54 -18.28 4.24 -1.73
CA CYS A 54 -19.24 3.36 -2.40
C CYS A 54 -20.68 3.67 -1.98
N GLN A 55 -20.94 3.90 -0.69
CA GLN A 55 -22.27 4.26 -0.19
C GLN A 55 -22.81 5.56 -0.82
N LYS A 56 -21.96 6.58 -1.01
CA LYS A 56 -22.36 7.84 -1.69
C LYS A 56 -22.75 7.63 -3.16
N LEU A 57 -22.20 6.60 -3.79
CA LEU A 57 -22.50 6.22 -5.18
C LEU A 57 -23.66 5.21 -5.28
N GLY A 58 -24.26 4.80 -4.15
CA GLY A 58 -25.30 3.77 -4.13
C GLY A 58 -24.77 2.34 -4.35
N ILE A 59 -23.45 2.14 -4.22
CA ILE A 59 -22.80 0.83 -4.36
C ILE A 59 -22.75 0.15 -2.99
N THR A 60 -23.40 -1.02 -2.89
CA THR A 60 -23.43 -1.80 -1.65
C THR A 60 -22.16 -2.64 -1.51
N ALA A 61 -21.33 -2.31 -0.52
CA ALA A 61 -20.14 -3.10 -0.21
C ALA A 61 -20.52 -4.51 0.26
N ARG A 62 -19.85 -5.53 -0.30
CA ARG A 62 -20.04 -6.94 0.05
C ARG A 62 -18.74 -7.52 0.60
N PHE A 63 -18.86 -8.34 1.64
CA PHE A 63 -17.73 -8.99 2.28
C PHE A 63 -17.98 -10.49 2.40
N THR A 64 -16.93 -11.28 2.18
CA THR A 64 -16.89 -12.73 2.36
C THR A 64 -15.64 -13.04 3.17
N ASP A 65 -15.80 -13.63 4.35
CA ASP A 65 -14.69 -13.97 5.27
C ASP A 65 -13.74 -12.80 5.57
N GLY A 66 -14.29 -11.59 5.71
CA GLY A 66 -13.52 -10.37 5.97
C GLY A 66 -12.84 -9.76 4.74
N ILE A 67 -12.93 -10.40 3.57
CA ILE A 67 -12.42 -9.89 2.30
C ILE A 67 -13.55 -9.18 1.54
N ARG A 68 -13.27 -7.98 1.01
CA ARG A 68 -14.23 -7.28 0.15
C ARG A 68 -14.38 -8.03 -1.17
N ALA A 69 -15.60 -8.47 -1.47
CA ALA A 69 -15.96 -8.93 -2.80
C ALA A 69 -16.11 -7.71 -3.71
N THR A 70 -15.21 -7.55 -4.67
CA THR A 70 -15.08 -6.37 -5.52
C THR A 70 -15.61 -6.72 -6.91
N GLY A 71 -16.68 -6.05 -7.33
CA GLY A 71 -17.15 -6.05 -8.71
C GLY A 71 -16.62 -4.84 -9.50
N PRO A 72 -17.08 -4.63 -10.75
CA PRO A 72 -16.56 -3.57 -11.61
C PRO A 72 -16.72 -2.16 -11.03
N ASP A 73 -17.90 -1.82 -10.50
CA ASP A 73 -18.16 -0.51 -9.90
C ASP A 73 -17.38 -0.32 -8.58
N ASP A 74 -17.25 -1.39 -7.78
CA ASP A 74 -16.41 -1.38 -6.57
C ASP A 74 -14.93 -1.14 -6.92
N MET A 75 -14.45 -1.71 -8.03
CA MET A 75 -13.05 -1.59 -8.45
C MET A 75 -12.72 -0.17 -8.89
N LEU A 76 -13.60 0.48 -9.65
CA LEU A 76 -13.44 1.90 -10.01
C LEU A 76 -13.35 2.78 -8.76
N ALA A 77 -14.21 2.54 -7.76
CA ALA A 77 -14.15 3.22 -6.49
C ALA A 77 -12.85 2.90 -5.72
N ALA A 78 -12.37 1.66 -5.77
CA ALA A 78 -11.13 1.25 -5.12
C ALA A 78 -9.92 1.99 -5.69
N ASP A 79 -9.79 2.10 -7.02
CA ASP A 79 -8.71 2.87 -7.65
C ASP A 79 -8.75 4.35 -7.27
N GLN A 80 -9.93 4.97 -7.33
CA GLN A 80 -10.10 6.38 -7.01
C GLN A 80 -9.75 6.70 -5.54
N ILE A 81 -10.17 5.83 -4.61
CA ILE A 81 -10.01 6.08 -3.18
C ILE A 81 -8.64 5.62 -2.67
N LEU A 82 -8.22 4.40 -3.03
CA LEU A 82 -6.97 3.84 -2.52
C LEU A 82 -5.78 4.49 -3.22
N ALA A 83 -5.70 4.41 -4.56
CA ALA A 83 -4.58 4.98 -5.31
C ALA A 83 -4.67 6.50 -5.49
N GLY A 84 -5.89 7.04 -5.62
CA GLY A 84 -6.09 8.48 -5.74
C GLY A 84 -6.04 9.19 -4.38
N GLU A 85 -7.15 9.17 -3.65
CA GLU A 85 -7.38 10.04 -2.49
C GLU A 85 -6.42 9.75 -1.31
N ILE A 86 -6.35 8.48 -0.88
CA ILE A 86 -5.59 8.10 0.33
C ILE A 86 -4.09 8.14 0.04
N ASN A 87 -3.62 7.50 -1.04
CA ASN A 87 -2.20 7.46 -1.37
C ASN A 87 -1.63 8.87 -1.55
N THR A 88 -2.33 9.73 -2.30
CA THR A 88 -1.92 11.13 -2.48
C THR A 88 -1.92 11.90 -1.15
N ALA A 89 -2.89 11.66 -0.26
CA ALA A 89 -2.91 12.30 1.05
C ALA A 89 -1.70 11.91 1.92
N LEU A 90 -1.30 10.64 1.87
CA LEU A 90 -0.09 10.16 2.57
C LEU A 90 1.18 10.78 1.97
N VAL A 91 1.31 10.84 0.65
CA VAL A 91 2.45 11.50 0.00
C VAL A 91 2.53 12.98 0.40
N ARG A 92 1.39 13.70 0.44
CA ARG A 92 1.32 15.09 0.92
C ARG A 92 1.74 15.22 2.39
N LEU A 93 1.37 14.27 3.24
CA LEU A 93 1.74 14.24 4.65
C LEU A 93 3.26 14.13 4.83
N PHE A 94 3.90 13.23 4.09
CA PHE A 94 5.36 13.07 4.08
C PHE A 94 6.04 14.34 3.54
N ALA A 95 5.55 14.89 2.42
CA ALA A 95 6.08 16.12 1.84
C ALA A 95 5.98 17.32 2.81
N SER A 96 4.88 17.44 3.58
CA SER A 96 4.73 18.50 4.60
C SER A 96 5.78 18.44 5.73
N ARG A 97 6.46 17.30 5.87
CA ARG A 97 7.56 17.06 6.81
C ARG A 97 8.93 17.09 6.15
N GLN A 98 9.01 17.52 4.89
CA GLN A 98 10.24 17.56 4.10
C GLN A 98 10.84 16.16 3.86
N ILE A 99 10.01 15.11 3.93
CA ILE A 99 10.40 13.73 3.64
C ILE A 99 9.89 13.42 2.23
N PRO A 100 10.79 13.24 1.24
CA PRO A 100 10.36 13.00 -0.13
C PRO A 100 9.80 11.58 -0.26
N ALA A 101 8.59 11.46 -0.78
CA ALA A 101 7.87 10.20 -0.92
C ALA A 101 7.28 10.05 -2.32
N VAL A 102 7.12 8.80 -2.78
CA VAL A 102 6.51 8.46 -4.06
C VAL A 102 5.36 7.51 -3.83
N GLY A 103 4.18 7.91 -4.33
CA GLY A 103 2.98 7.08 -4.35
C GLY A 103 3.04 6.05 -5.47
N LEU A 104 2.75 4.80 -5.13
CA LEU A 104 2.71 3.66 -6.05
C LEU A 104 1.45 2.82 -5.81
N THR A 105 1.12 2.02 -6.80
CA THR A 105 0.21 0.88 -6.77
C THR A 105 1.03 -0.39 -7.05
N GLY A 106 0.39 -1.56 -7.01
CA GLY A 106 1.04 -2.78 -7.48
C GLY A 106 1.30 -2.79 -9.00
N CYS A 107 0.59 -1.95 -9.78
CA CYS A 107 0.78 -1.84 -11.23
C CYS A 107 2.11 -1.20 -11.60
N ASP A 108 2.58 -0.26 -10.80
CA ASP A 108 3.72 0.58 -11.12
C ASP A 108 5.01 -0.25 -11.21
N ALA A 109 5.58 -0.29 -12.42
CA ALA A 109 6.70 -1.16 -12.79
C ALA A 109 6.47 -2.66 -12.55
N GLY A 110 5.22 -3.12 -12.43
CA GLY A 110 4.89 -4.52 -12.14
C GLY A 110 5.22 -4.93 -10.70
N LEU A 111 5.16 -3.98 -9.76
CA LEU A 111 5.50 -4.20 -8.35
C LEU A 111 4.80 -5.42 -7.73
N CYS A 112 3.53 -5.66 -8.07
CA CYS A 112 2.82 -6.87 -7.66
C CYS A 112 1.79 -7.31 -8.71
N THR A 113 2.01 -8.44 -9.39
CA THR A 113 0.95 -9.09 -10.17
C THR A 113 0.06 -9.91 -9.25
N ALA A 114 -1.22 -9.55 -9.15
CA ALA A 114 -2.19 -10.21 -8.28
C ALA A 114 -2.57 -11.62 -8.76
N ARG A 115 -2.96 -12.49 -7.82
CA ARG A 115 -3.65 -13.75 -8.09
C ARG A 115 -5.16 -13.57 -7.85
N PRO A 116 -6.02 -13.82 -8.86
CA PRO A 116 -7.46 -13.69 -8.69
C PRO A 116 -8.05 -14.64 -7.63
N LEU A 117 -8.97 -14.11 -6.81
CA LEU A 117 -9.85 -14.88 -5.93
C LEU A 117 -11.31 -14.80 -6.39
N LEU A 118 -11.75 -13.59 -6.74
CA LEU A 118 -13.03 -13.26 -7.35
C LEU A 118 -12.78 -12.28 -8.50
N GLU A 119 -13.83 -11.83 -9.18
CA GLU A 119 -13.77 -10.97 -10.37
C GLU A 119 -12.71 -9.85 -10.29
N HIS A 120 -12.82 -8.93 -9.33
CA HIS A 120 -11.82 -7.88 -9.08
C HIS A 120 -11.19 -7.99 -7.68
N THR A 121 -11.30 -9.13 -7.02
CA THR A 121 -10.68 -9.36 -5.71
C THR A 121 -9.49 -10.29 -5.87
N GLY A 122 -8.31 -9.87 -5.40
CA GLY A 122 -7.08 -10.64 -5.53
C GLY A 122 -6.31 -10.82 -4.23
N THR A 123 -5.34 -11.73 -4.27
CA THR A 123 -4.24 -11.82 -3.29
C THR A 123 -2.93 -11.41 -3.95
N ALA A 124 -1.91 -11.12 -3.14
CA ALA A 124 -0.57 -10.90 -3.66
C ALA A 124 -0.07 -12.14 -4.40
N GLY A 125 0.38 -11.94 -5.64
CA GLY A 125 1.04 -12.96 -6.45
C GLY A 125 2.54 -12.69 -6.56
N THR A 126 3.05 -12.65 -7.78
CA THR A 126 4.46 -12.36 -8.05
C THR A 126 4.76 -10.90 -7.75
N THR A 127 5.90 -10.62 -7.13
CA THR A 127 6.36 -9.26 -6.81
C THR A 127 7.69 -8.95 -7.48
N ASP A 128 7.84 -7.73 -7.99
CA ASP A 128 9.08 -7.21 -8.55
C ASP A 128 9.47 -5.92 -7.84
N THR A 129 10.47 -6.03 -6.97
CA THR A 129 10.82 -4.98 -6.01
C THR A 129 11.88 -4.02 -6.54
N ARG A 130 12.29 -4.15 -7.82
CA ARG A 130 13.32 -3.29 -8.43
C ARG A 130 13.00 -1.80 -8.28
N ILE A 131 11.73 -1.42 -8.44
CA ILE A 131 11.30 -0.04 -8.27
C ILE A 131 11.53 0.48 -6.85
N LEU A 132 11.31 -0.35 -5.82
CA LEU A 132 11.55 0.04 -4.43
C LEU A 132 13.04 0.32 -4.19
N HIS A 133 13.92 -0.54 -4.72
CA HIS A 133 15.36 -0.32 -4.62
C HIS A 133 15.83 0.97 -5.31
N LEU A 134 15.29 1.29 -6.49
CA LEU A 134 15.58 2.54 -7.19
C LEU A 134 15.14 3.77 -6.37
N LEU A 135 13.95 3.73 -5.79
CA LEU A 135 13.44 4.81 -4.95
C LEU A 135 14.28 5.01 -3.69
N TRP A 136 14.66 3.93 -3.01
CA TRP A 136 15.52 4.02 -1.83
C TRP A 136 16.92 4.53 -2.14
N GLN A 137 17.50 4.16 -3.30
CA GLN A 137 18.78 4.74 -3.76
C GLN A 137 18.69 6.26 -3.94
N ALA A 138 17.52 6.77 -4.33
CA ALA A 138 17.22 8.19 -4.43
C ALA A 138 16.73 8.83 -3.12
N GLN A 139 16.79 8.10 -1.98
CA GLN A 139 16.34 8.56 -0.67
C GLN A 139 14.85 8.94 -0.63
N LEU A 140 14.03 8.23 -1.42
CA LEU A 140 12.58 8.42 -1.48
C LEU A 140 11.85 7.34 -0.67
N VAL A 141 10.78 7.70 0.03
CA VAL A 141 9.88 6.75 0.71
C VAL A 141 8.82 6.23 -0.28
N PRO A 142 8.77 4.93 -0.60
CA PRO A 142 7.67 4.35 -1.37
C PRO A 142 6.42 4.23 -0.49
N ILE A 143 5.27 4.68 -0.99
CA ILE A 143 3.95 4.54 -0.35
C ILE A 143 3.02 3.81 -1.32
N ILE A 144 2.62 2.58 -0.98
CA ILE A 144 1.95 1.64 -1.87
C ILE A 144 0.48 1.47 -1.49
N ALA A 145 -0.42 1.78 -2.43
CA ALA A 145 -1.85 1.49 -2.33
C ALA A 145 -2.15 0.02 -2.68
N SER A 146 -3.14 -0.57 -2.02
CA SER A 146 -3.49 -1.99 -2.16
C SER A 146 -4.35 -2.34 -3.38
N VAL A 147 -4.05 -1.76 -4.54
CA VAL A 147 -4.65 -2.08 -5.84
C VAL A 147 -3.56 -2.47 -6.83
N SER A 148 -3.89 -3.34 -7.78
CA SER A 148 -2.95 -3.80 -8.80
C SER A 148 -3.65 -4.36 -10.04
N GLN A 149 -2.93 -5.09 -10.89
CA GLN A 149 -3.42 -5.91 -11.98
C GLN A 149 -3.11 -7.40 -11.79
N ASP A 150 -3.90 -8.27 -12.40
CA ASP A 150 -3.56 -9.69 -12.56
C ASP A 150 -2.65 -9.95 -13.79
N ALA A 151 -2.39 -11.23 -14.10
CA ALA A 151 -1.53 -11.60 -15.23
C ALA A 151 -2.12 -11.27 -16.61
N GLN A 152 -3.42 -10.95 -16.69
CA GLN A 152 -4.13 -10.55 -17.91
C GLN A 152 -4.31 -9.03 -17.99
N GLY A 153 -3.91 -8.28 -16.96
CA GLY A 153 -4.08 -6.83 -16.87
C GLY A 153 -5.44 -6.41 -16.30
N GLN A 154 -6.24 -7.34 -15.77
CA GLN A 154 -7.49 -6.99 -15.08
C GLN A 154 -7.17 -6.33 -13.74
N ALA A 155 -7.84 -5.22 -13.43
CA ALA A 155 -7.65 -4.49 -12.19
C ALA A 155 -8.12 -5.32 -10.98
N MET A 156 -7.33 -5.32 -9.91
CA MET A 156 -7.53 -6.14 -8.72
C MET A 156 -7.40 -5.31 -7.45
N ASN A 157 -8.39 -5.41 -6.59
CA ASN A 157 -8.35 -4.96 -5.21
C ASN A 157 -7.75 -6.07 -4.34
N ILE A 158 -6.62 -5.77 -3.70
CA ILE A 158 -5.88 -6.70 -2.85
C ILE A 158 -6.06 -6.28 -1.39
N ASN A 159 -6.23 -7.25 -0.49
CA ASN A 159 -6.14 -6.96 0.94
C ASN A 159 -4.74 -6.36 1.26
N ALA A 160 -4.70 -5.23 1.99
CA ALA A 160 -3.45 -4.52 2.26
C ALA A 160 -2.43 -5.34 3.09
N ASP A 161 -2.89 -6.21 3.98
CA ASP A 161 -2.02 -7.11 4.75
C ASP A 161 -1.41 -8.20 3.84
N GLU A 162 -2.22 -8.73 2.91
CA GLU A 162 -1.76 -9.66 1.88
C GLU A 162 -0.70 -9.03 0.98
N LEU A 163 -0.93 -7.79 0.52
CA LEU A 163 0.05 -7.06 -0.28
C LEU A 163 1.34 -6.78 0.51
N ALA A 164 1.22 -6.29 1.74
CA ALA A 164 2.37 -6.01 2.60
C ALA A 164 3.21 -7.27 2.83
N ARG A 165 2.56 -8.42 3.07
CA ARG A 165 3.25 -9.70 3.20
C ARG A 165 3.91 -10.14 1.89
N GLY A 166 3.23 -10.02 0.76
CA GLY A 166 3.78 -10.37 -0.55
C GLY A 166 5.03 -9.55 -0.89
N LEU A 167 5.02 -8.25 -0.58
CA LEU A 167 6.17 -7.37 -0.76
C LEU A 167 7.30 -7.70 0.22
N ALA A 168 6.98 -7.96 1.49
CA ALA A 168 7.97 -8.36 2.48
C ALA A 168 8.70 -9.66 2.08
N ILE A 169 7.96 -10.64 1.55
CA ILE A 169 8.53 -11.89 1.02
C ILE A 169 9.41 -11.60 -0.21
N GLY A 170 8.91 -10.83 -1.18
CA GLY A 170 9.65 -10.49 -2.40
C GLY A 170 10.94 -9.71 -2.15
N LEU A 171 10.95 -8.85 -1.12
CA LEU A 171 12.13 -8.12 -0.67
C LEU A 171 13.08 -8.95 0.19
N GLN A 172 12.63 -10.10 0.71
CA GLN A 172 13.26 -10.76 1.85
C GLN A 172 13.48 -9.77 3.01
N ALA A 173 12.44 -8.99 3.30
CA ALA A 173 12.50 -7.89 4.25
C ALA A 173 12.89 -8.36 5.66
N SER A 174 13.66 -7.54 6.36
CA SER A 174 14.10 -7.81 7.73
C SER A 174 12.93 -7.76 8.72
N ALA A 175 11.90 -6.97 8.42
CA ALA A 175 10.69 -6.91 9.22
C ALA A 175 9.46 -6.52 8.38
N LEU A 176 8.31 -6.99 8.84
CA LEU A 176 6.98 -6.53 8.42
C LEU A 176 6.25 -6.05 9.68
N VAL A 177 5.94 -4.76 9.74
CA VAL A 177 5.33 -4.10 10.90
C VAL A 177 3.90 -3.72 10.55
N TYR A 178 2.96 -4.06 11.42
CA TYR A 178 1.56 -3.69 11.29
C TYR A 178 1.23 -2.57 12.28
N ILE A 179 0.77 -1.44 11.78
CA ILE A 179 0.18 -0.36 12.56
C ILE A 179 -1.34 -0.47 12.38
N SER A 180 -1.99 -1.04 13.40
CA SER A 180 -3.44 -1.23 13.47
C SER A 180 -3.88 -1.10 14.93
N ASP A 181 -5.19 -1.11 15.13
CA ASP A 181 -5.85 -1.23 16.43
C ASP A 181 -5.78 -2.62 17.06
#